data_AF-A0A6B1CT06-F1
#
_entry.id   AF-A0A6B1CT06-F1
#
_cell.length_a   1.000
_cell.length_b   1.000
_cell.length_c   1.000
_cell.angle_alpha   90.00
_cell.angle_beta   90.00
_cell.angle_gamma   90.00
#
_symmetry.space_group_name_H-M   'P 1'
#
loop_
_entity.id
_entity.type
_entity.pdbx_description
1 polymer ?
#
loop_
_entity_poly.entity_id
_entity_poly.type
_entity_poly.pdbx_seq_one_letter_code
_entity_poly.pdbx_strand_id
1 'polypeptide(L)' 'MKDSSVAQKILDEIHKLGKGQQAEVLEFVRSLTRSEMEGVPGKTLLRFAGTIDREDLAKMTETIQADCESVYSNG' A
#
# COMPACT_ATOMS: atom_id res chain seq x y z
N MET A 1 -40.14 14.73 -14.41
CA MET A 1 -38.86 15.28 -13.90
C MET A 1 -37.79 14.27 -14.25
N LYS A 2 -36.74 14.65 -14.98
CA LYS A 2 -35.65 13.70 -15.28
C LYS A 2 -34.91 13.46 -13.97
N ASP A 3 -35.01 12.25 -13.42
CA ASP A 3 -34.07 11.81 -12.39
C ASP A 3 -32.69 11.82 -13.01
N SER A 4 -31.95 12.89 -12.73
CA SER A 4 -30.59 13.07 -13.20
C SER A 4 -29.71 12.02 -12.52
N SER A 5 -28.94 11.27 -13.32
CA SER A 5 -28.04 10.25 -12.79
C SER A 5 -27.03 10.90 -11.83
N VAL A 6 -26.50 10.10 -10.91
CA VAL A 6 -25.44 10.56 -9.99
C VAL A 6 -24.26 11.16 -10.76
N ALA A 7 -23.89 10.56 -11.90
CA ALA A 7 -22.83 11.08 -12.77
C ALA A 7 -23.13 12.49 -13.30
N GLN A 8 -24.37 12.75 -13.71
CA GLN A 8 -24.76 14.07 -14.20
C GLN A 8 -24.75 15.12 -13.08
N LYS A 9 -25.21 14.77 -11.88
CA LYS A 9 -25.13 15.68 -10.72
C LYS A 9 -23.68 16.02 -10.36
N ILE A 10 -22.78 15.05 -10.43
CA ILE A 10 -21.34 15.28 -10.20
C ILE A 10 -20.78 16.25 -11.25
N LEU A 11 -21.13 16.06 -12.52
CA LEU A 11 -20.69 16.95 -13.60
C LEU A 11 -21.20 18.40 -13.39
N ASP A 12 -22.47 18.53 -12.99
CA ASP A 12 -23.08 19.84 -12.71
C ASP A 12 -22.37 20.58 -11.57
N GLU A 13 -21.92 19.88 -10.52
CA GLU A 13 -21.14 20.49 -9.44
C GLU A 13 -19.70 20.84 -9.87
N ILE A 14 -19.04 19.98 -10.65
CA ILE A 14 -17.68 20.22 -11.16
C ILE A 14 -17.63 21.49 -12.03
N HIS A 15 -18.67 21.75 -12.82
CA HIS A 15 -18.75 22.95 -13.66
C HIS A 15 -18.84 24.26 -12.86
N LYS A 16 -19.22 24.22 -11.59
CA LYS A 16 -19.25 25.42 -10.71
C LYS A 16 -17.88 25.74 -10.11
N LEU A 17 -16.93 24.82 -10.16
CA LEU A 17 -15.61 24.95 -9.56
C LEU A 17 -14.65 25.74 -10.45
N GLY A 18 -13.71 26.46 -9.84
CA GLY A 18 -12.59 27.06 -10.55
C GLY A 18 -11.58 26.02 -11.05
N LYS A 19 -10.74 26.37 -12.03
CA LYS A 19 -9.77 25.44 -12.67
C LYS A 19 -8.87 24.70 -11.67
N GLY A 20 -8.40 25.38 -10.61
CA GLY A 20 -7.57 24.74 -9.58
C GLY A 20 -8.33 23.67 -8.79
N GLN A 21 -9.57 23.97 -8.40
CA GLN A 21 -10.44 23.04 -7.69
C GLN A 21 -10.87 21.87 -8.59
N GLN A 22 -11.08 22.10 -9.89
CA GLN A 22 -11.33 21.03 -10.85
C GLN A 22 -10.14 20.06 -10.95
N ALA A 23 -8.91 20.58 -10.92
CA ALA A 23 -7.70 19.74 -10.93
C ALA A 23 -7.59 18.90 -9.63
N GLU A 24 -7.94 19.48 -8.48
CA GLU A 24 -7.97 18.77 -7.20
C GLU A 24 -9.00 17.63 -7.19
N VAL A 25 -10.23 17.90 -7.67
CA VAL A 25 -11.27 16.86 -7.80
C VAL A 25 -10.84 15.75 -8.76
N LEU A 26 -10.16 16.09 -9.86
CA LEU A 26 -9.64 15.10 -10.81
C LEU A 26 -8.61 14.17 -10.15
N GLU A 27 -7.67 14.71 -9.37
CA GLU A 27 -6.70 13.89 -8.64
C GLU A 27 -7.36 13.01 -7.59
N PHE A 28 -8.36 13.52 -6.87
CA PHE A 28 -9.12 12.73 -5.91
C PHE A 28 -9.84 11.56 -6.60
N VAL A 29 -10.57 11.79 -7.70
CA VAL A 29 -11.26 10.73 -8.43
C VAL A 29 -10.26 9.68 -8.96
N ARG A 30 -9.09 10.10 -9.46
CA ARG A 30 -8.01 9.17 -9.85
C ARG A 30 -7.51 8.34 -8.67
N SER A 31 -7.44 8.90 -7.46
CA SER A 31 -7.08 8.15 -6.26
C SER A 31 -8.13 7.09 -5.90
N LEU A 32 -9.42 7.39 -6.08
CA LEU A 32 -10.50 6.42 -5.85
C LEU A 32 -10.43 5.24 -6.82
N THR A 33 -10.01 5.45 -8.08
CA THR A 33 -9.80 4.35 -9.03
C THR A 33 -8.50 3.59 -8.79
N ARG A 34 -7.47 4.25 -8.23
CA ARG A 34 -6.23 3.59 -7.79
C ARG A 34 -6.42 2.75 -6.53
N SER A 35 -7.47 2.99 -5.75
CA SER A 35 -7.83 2.21 -4.57
C SER A 35 -8.29 0.76 -4.87
N GLU A 36 -8.20 0.29 -6.12
CA GLU A 36 -8.19 -1.16 -6.40
C GLU A 36 -6.95 -1.79 -5.74
N MET A 37 -7.09 -2.14 -4.46
CA MET A 37 -6.13 -2.86 -3.60
C MET A 37 -4.67 -2.73 -4.07
N GLU A 38 -4.06 -1.58 -3.80
CA GLU A 38 -2.60 -1.45 -3.91
C GLU A 38 -1.96 -2.36 -2.85
N GLY A 39 -1.63 -3.57 -3.27
CA GLY A 39 -1.06 -4.61 -2.43
C GLY A 39 -0.75 -5.84 -3.25
N VAL A 40 0.27 -6.58 -2.85
CA VAL A 40 0.55 -7.88 -3.47
C VAL A 40 -0.56 -8.85 -3.02
N PRO A 41 -1.25 -9.57 -3.93
CA PRO A 41 -2.24 -10.56 -3.55
C PRO A 41 -1.68 -11.52 -2.50
N GLY A 42 -2.41 -11.80 -1.42
CA GLY A 42 -1.92 -12.64 -0.31
C GLY A 42 -1.43 -14.02 -0.77
N LYS A 43 -2.02 -14.58 -1.84
CA LYS A 43 -1.55 -15.82 -2.49
C LYS A 43 -0.09 -15.78 -2.94
N THR A 44 0.43 -14.60 -3.30
CA THR A 44 1.83 -14.40 -3.71
C THR A 44 2.78 -14.43 -2.52
N LEU A 45 2.29 -14.11 -1.32
CA LEU A 45 3.08 -14.18 -0.08
C LEU A 45 3.23 -15.62 0.42
N LEU A 46 2.48 -16.59 -0.12
CA LEU A 46 2.58 -18.01 0.27
C LEU A 46 3.97 -18.59 0.00
N ARG A 47 4.76 -18.03 -0.93
CA ARG A 47 6.17 -18.43 -1.13
C ARG A 47 7.04 -18.20 0.11
N PHE A 48 6.63 -17.29 1.00
CA PHE A 48 7.27 -17.01 2.27
C PHE A 48 6.59 -17.75 3.43
N ALA A 49 5.47 -18.43 3.19
CA ALA A 49 4.79 -19.22 4.21
C ALA A 49 5.55 -20.53 4.42
N GLY A 50 6.13 -20.71 5.60
CA GLY A 50 6.93 -21.89 5.92
C GLY A 50 8.08 -21.55 6.85
N THR A 51 9.13 -22.38 6.79
CA THR A 51 10.38 -22.15 7.50
C THR A 51 11.32 -21.31 6.63
N ILE A 52 12.18 -20.52 7.27
CA ILE A 52 13.27 -19.82 6.59
C ILE A 52 14.20 -20.88 6.00
N ASP A 53 14.64 -20.67 4.76
CA ASP A 53 15.60 -21.55 4.10
C ASP A 53 16.87 -21.71 4.96
N ARG A 54 17.47 -22.91 4.97
CA ARG A 54 18.64 -23.20 5.81
C ARG A 54 19.83 -22.33 5.46
N GLU A 55 20.03 -22.03 4.18
CA GLU A 55 21.12 -21.17 3.74
C GLU A 55 20.90 -19.73 4.20
N ASP A 56 19.67 -19.23 4.14
CA ASP A 56 19.34 -17.89 4.64
C ASP A 56 19.42 -17.82 6.17
N LEU A 57 19.03 -18.89 6.87
CA LEU A 57 19.17 -19.01 8.32
C LEU A 57 20.65 -19.01 8.75
N ALA A 58 21.51 -19.69 7.99
CA ALA A 58 22.95 -19.73 8.25
C ALA A 58 23.57 -18.33 8.09
N LYS A 59 23.23 -17.60 7.01
CA LYS A 59 23.68 -16.22 6.79
C LYS A 59 23.21 -15.27 7.88
N MET A 60 21.95 -15.38 8.31
CA MET A 60 21.41 -14.59 9.43
C MET A 60 22.20 -14.86 10.71
N THR A 61 22.48 -16.13 11.00
CA THR A 61 23.25 -16.55 12.19
C THR A 61 24.67 -16.00 12.17
N GLU A 62 25.37 -16.12 11.04
CA GLU A 62 26.73 -15.59 10.86
C GLU A 62 26.76 -14.08 11.06
N THR A 63 25.82 -13.35 10.45
CA THR A 63 25.74 -11.88 10.57
C THR A 63 25.50 -11.46 12.02
N ILE A 64 24.60 -12.15 12.74
CA ILE A 64 24.36 -11.89 14.17
C ILE A 64 25.64 -12.13 14.97
N GLN A 65 26.37 -13.21 14.71
CA GLN A 65 27.58 -13.54 15.47
C GLN A 65 28.76 -12.61 15.15
N ALA A 66 28.85 -12.12 13.91
CA ALA A 66 29.95 -11.26 13.48
C ALA A 66 29.79 -9.82 13.99
N ASP A 67 28.56 -9.29 14.03
CA ASP A 67 28.32 -7.86 14.25
C ASP A 67 27.54 -7.51 15.53
N CYS A 68 26.92 -8.47 16.24
CA CYS A 68 26.26 -8.17 17.52
C CYS A 68 27.18 -8.39 18.72
N GLU A 69 27.29 -7.38 19.58
CA GLU A 69 27.89 -7.50 20.90
C GLU A 69 27.08 -8.47 21.78
N SER A 70 27.77 -9.38 22.46
CA SER A 70 27.14 -10.32 23.39
C SER A 70 26.82 -9.63 24.72
N VAL A 71 25.54 -9.61 25.10
CA VAL A 71 25.13 -9.16 26.44
C VAL A 71 25.20 -10.34 27.41
N TYR A 72 26.28 -10.40 28.20
CA TYR A 72 26.33 -11.31 29.35
C TYR A 72 25.54 -10.68 30.50
N SER A 73 24.45 -11.31 30.91
CA SER A 73 23.78 -10.94 32.16
C SER A 73 24.69 -11.29 33.33
N ASN A 74 25.22 -10.27 34.02
CA ASN A 74 25.90 -10.49 35.30
C ASN A 74 24.87 -10.96 36.32
N GLY A 75 25.00 -12.21 36.77
CA GLY A 75 24.27 -12.74 37.93
C GLY A 75 24.74 -12.12 39.23
#